data_AF-A0A0W0SDR1-F1
#
_entry.id   AF-A0A0W0SDR1-F1
#
_cell.length_a   1.000
_cell.length_b   1.000
_cell.length_c   1.000
_cell.angle_alpha   90.00
_cell.angle_beta   90.00
_cell.angle_gamma   90.00
#
_symmetry.space_group_name_H-M   'P 1'
#
loop_
_entity.id
_entity.type
_entity.pdbx_description
1 polymer ?
#
loop_
_entity_poly.entity_id
_entity_poly.type
_entity_poly.pdbx_seq_one_letter_code
_entity_poly.pdbx_strand_id
1 'polypeptide(L)'
;MIILYIPFEFSEAGDLTKLANIWITNHKSNSIEEIKLIYHNEDYDQEAINYGSTIFVLAHGYNNKPGQVANNSDGDLAIFIDMKTVAERFTQDTLPVAHCFYSVHTYFCGEQSINSQRAVSFQSQCLRTENSPIYYYDGSIYTPDAKGVRFAEVNNQFFPIELHQHELSSKPADLDPEKIPLKLRGIMEMIEKALPKRREKFFDRCKEDRHRLFAKNRLPKDEEIAAKKQTQNSCYEGETIGSFENALI
;
A
#
# COMPACT_ATOMS: atom_id res chain seq x y z
N MET A 1 2.01 -2.60 0.34
CA MET A 1 2.53 -2.06 -0.94
C MET A 1 3.05 -0.68 -0.65
N ILE A 2 4.17 -0.32 -1.27
CA ILE A 2 4.75 1.02 -1.19
C ILE A 2 4.44 1.75 -2.50
N ILE A 3 4.06 3.02 -2.39
CA ILE A 3 3.89 3.91 -3.53
C ILE A 3 4.93 5.02 -3.41
N LEU A 4 5.72 5.21 -4.45
CA LEU A 4 6.59 6.37 -4.62
C LEU A 4 5.86 7.32 -5.55
N TYR A 5 5.42 8.47 -5.04
CA TYR A 5 4.71 9.47 -5.82
C TYR A 5 5.61 10.69 -6.04
N ILE A 6 5.81 11.08 -7.29
CA ILE A 6 6.58 12.26 -7.68
C ILE A 6 5.59 13.33 -8.16
N PRO A 7 5.53 14.52 -7.52
CA PRO A 7 4.57 15.59 -7.86
C PRO A 7 4.98 16.41 -9.10
N PHE A 8 5.66 15.76 -10.05
CA PHE A 8 6.14 16.31 -11.32
C PHE A 8 5.82 15.31 -12.42
N GLU A 9 5.59 15.81 -13.63
CA GLU A 9 5.43 14.94 -14.80
C GLU A 9 6.73 14.15 -15.05
N PHE A 10 6.62 13.00 -15.71
CA PHE A 10 7.79 12.13 -15.95
C PHE A 10 8.95 12.86 -16.66
N SER A 11 8.60 13.72 -17.63
CA SER A 11 9.54 14.55 -18.40
C SER A 11 10.26 15.61 -17.56
N GLU A 12 9.67 16.04 -16.45
CA GLU A 12 10.15 17.11 -15.57
C GLU A 12 10.60 16.59 -14.19
N ALA A 13 10.61 15.28 -13.96
CA ALA A 13 10.93 14.70 -12.66
C ALA A 13 12.41 14.86 -12.23
N GLY A 14 13.27 15.42 -13.08
CA GLY A 14 14.67 15.71 -12.75
C GLY A 14 15.44 14.46 -12.31
N ASP A 15 16.16 14.56 -11.20
CA ASP A 15 16.92 13.45 -10.63
C ASP A 15 16.06 12.52 -9.74
N LEU A 16 14.82 12.90 -9.41
CA LEU A 16 13.92 12.09 -8.59
C LEU A 16 13.61 10.74 -9.25
N THR A 17 13.49 10.69 -10.57
CA THR A 17 13.30 9.43 -11.32
C THR A 17 14.46 8.46 -11.08
N LYS A 18 15.70 8.96 -11.11
CA LYS A 18 16.88 8.13 -10.85
C LYS A 18 16.86 7.62 -9.40
N LEU A 19 16.56 8.49 -8.45
CA LEU A 19 16.51 8.16 -7.02
C LEU A 19 15.40 7.13 -6.71
N ALA A 20 14.21 7.30 -7.29
CA ALA A 20 13.11 6.34 -7.15
C ALA A 20 13.46 4.97 -7.74
N ASN A 21 14.13 4.92 -8.90
CA ASN A 21 14.59 3.65 -9.49
C ASN A 21 15.65 2.95 -8.64
N ILE A 22 16.56 3.70 -7.99
CA ILE A 22 17.50 3.15 -7.02
C ILE A 22 16.74 2.52 -5.84
N TRP A 23 15.75 3.23 -5.30
CA TRP A 23 14.89 2.70 -4.23
C TRP A 23 14.23 1.38 -4.66
N ILE A 24 13.58 1.35 -5.82
CA ILE A 24 12.91 0.16 -6.35
C ILE A 24 13.89 -1.01 -6.49
N THR A 25 15.06 -0.75 -7.07
CA THR A 25 16.09 -1.79 -7.31
C THR A 25 16.59 -2.38 -5.99
N ASN A 26 16.90 -1.52 -5.03
CA ASN A 26 17.41 -1.93 -3.73
C ASN A 26 16.33 -2.65 -2.91
N HIS A 27 15.07 -2.21 -2.99
CA HIS A 27 13.96 -2.85 -2.30
C HIS A 27 13.66 -4.26 -2.83
N LYS A 28 13.61 -4.44 -4.16
CA LYS A 28 13.34 -5.73 -4.81
C LYS A 28 14.31 -6.83 -4.38
N SER A 29 15.54 -6.46 -4.03
CA SER A 29 16.56 -7.41 -3.57
C SER A 29 16.37 -7.86 -2.12
N ASN A 30 15.58 -7.13 -1.32
CA ASN A 30 15.48 -7.30 0.13
C ASN A 30 14.03 -7.53 0.62
N SER A 31 13.03 -7.39 -0.23
CA SER A 31 11.61 -7.44 0.13
C SER A 31 10.76 -8.00 -1.00
N ILE A 32 9.71 -8.73 -0.63
CA ILE A 32 8.65 -9.18 -1.56
C ILE A 32 7.55 -8.12 -1.74
N GLU A 33 7.55 -7.07 -0.91
CA GLU A 33 6.60 -5.99 -1.05
C GLU A 33 6.82 -5.24 -2.36
N GLU A 34 5.73 -4.98 -3.08
CA GLU A 34 5.80 -4.24 -4.34
C GLU A 34 5.94 -2.74 -4.08
N ILE A 35 6.82 -2.10 -4.86
CA ILE A 35 6.89 -0.65 -5.01
C ILE A 35 6.27 -0.26 -6.35
N LYS A 36 5.29 0.64 -6.31
CA LYS A 36 4.75 1.31 -7.50
C LYS A 36 5.24 2.75 -7.57
N LEU A 37 5.72 3.17 -8.74
CA LEU A 37 6.12 4.54 -9.02
C LEU A 37 5.02 5.25 -9.79
N ILE A 38 4.60 6.41 -9.30
CA ILE A 38 3.55 7.24 -9.89
C ILE A 38 4.11 8.65 -10.05
N TYR A 39 3.89 9.23 -11.23
CA TYR A 39 4.22 10.60 -11.53
C TYR A 39 2.96 11.44 -11.61
N HIS A 40 3.10 12.75 -11.47
CA HIS A 40 1.97 13.64 -11.67
C HIS A 40 1.48 13.54 -13.11
N ASN A 41 0.15 13.49 -13.29
CA ASN A 41 -0.50 13.52 -14.60
C ASN A 41 -0.18 12.32 -15.51
N GLU A 42 0.34 11.23 -14.94
CA GLU A 42 0.59 9.97 -15.63
C GLU A 42 -0.45 8.91 -15.23
N ASP A 43 -0.94 8.16 -16.23
CA ASP A 43 -1.89 7.09 -16.01
C ASP A 43 -1.24 5.91 -15.28
N TYR A 44 -1.98 5.31 -14.35
CA TYR A 44 -1.57 4.09 -13.66
C TYR A 44 -2.76 3.20 -13.38
N ASP A 45 -2.52 1.89 -13.29
CA ASP A 45 -3.56 0.93 -12.92
C ASP A 45 -3.99 1.13 -11.46
N GLN A 46 -5.18 1.71 -11.27
CA GLN A 46 -5.74 2.00 -9.95
C GLN A 46 -6.17 0.72 -9.22
N GLU A 47 -6.53 -0.35 -9.95
CA GLU A 47 -6.98 -1.62 -9.37
C GLU A 47 -5.83 -2.38 -8.72
N ALA A 48 -4.60 -2.14 -9.20
CA ALA A 48 -3.39 -2.69 -8.60
C ALA A 48 -3.02 -2.04 -7.24
N ILE A 49 -3.70 -0.97 -6.81
CA ILE A 49 -3.40 -0.30 -5.53
C ILE A 49 -4.08 -1.05 -4.37
N ASN A 50 -3.26 -1.72 -3.56
CA ASN A 50 -3.74 -2.52 -2.43
C ASN A 50 -4.19 -1.66 -1.23
N TYR A 51 -5.22 -2.13 -0.52
CA TYR A 51 -5.59 -1.55 0.78
C TYR A 51 -4.44 -1.69 1.78
N GLY A 52 -4.18 -0.64 2.55
CA GLY A 52 -3.05 -0.56 3.48
C GLY A 52 -1.74 -0.12 2.82
N SER A 53 -1.79 0.52 1.65
CA SER A 53 -0.59 1.02 0.97
C SER A 53 0.02 2.22 1.69
N THR A 54 1.35 2.28 1.72
CA THR A 54 2.10 3.43 2.24
C THR A 54 2.60 4.27 1.09
N ILE A 55 2.29 5.56 1.07
CA ILE A 55 2.70 6.46 -0.02
C ILE A 55 3.78 7.44 0.45
N PHE A 56 4.85 7.56 -0.33
CA PHE A 56 5.94 8.51 -0.16
C PHE A 56 5.86 9.57 -1.24
N VAL A 57 5.60 10.81 -0.85
CA VAL A 57 5.68 11.96 -1.75
C VAL A 57 7.15 12.37 -1.84
N LEU A 58 7.76 12.20 -3.02
CA LEU A 58 9.17 12.41 -3.26
C LEU A 58 9.42 13.78 -3.89
N ALA A 59 10.20 14.62 -3.23
CA ALA A 59 10.72 15.87 -3.79
C ALA A 59 11.96 16.33 -3.01
N HIS A 60 12.75 17.22 -3.59
CA HIS A 60 13.85 17.87 -2.89
C HIS A 60 13.34 19.03 -2.05
N GLY A 61 13.70 19.05 -0.78
CA GLY A 61 13.44 20.18 0.10
C GLY A 61 14.70 21.04 0.26
N TYR A 62 14.50 22.36 0.29
CA TYR A 62 15.57 23.34 0.42
C TYR A 62 15.34 24.23 1.64
N ASN A 63 16.33 24.39 2.52
CA ASN A 63 16.18 25.17 3.75
C ASN A 63 15.95 26.67 3.49
N ASN A 64 16.52 27.21 2.40
CA ASN A 64 16.31 28.60 2.00
C ASN A 64 14.95 28.86 1.32
N LYS A 65 14.14 27.82 1.06
CA LYS A 65 12.82 27.90 0.43
C LYS A 65 11.80 27.05 1.21
N PRO A 66 11.42 27.45 2.43
CA PRO A 66 10.65 26.61 3.34
C PRO A 66 9.25 26.23 2.81
N GLY A 67 8.61 27.09 2.01
CA GLY A 67 7.29 26.83 1.42
C GLY A 67 7.28 26.08 0.08
N GLN A 68 8.45 25.66 -0.41
CA GLN A 68 8.59 25.04 -1.73
C GLN A 68 9.41 23.75 -1.66
N VAL A 69 9.22 22.92 -2.68
CA VAL A 69 10.01 21.73 -2.98
C VAL A 69 10.41 21.74 -4.46
N ALA A 70 11.36 20.89 -4.84
CA ALA A 70 11.92 20.88 -6.18
C ALA A 70 12.11 19.48 -6.76
N ASN A 71 12.28 19.41 -8.08
CA ASN A 71 12.52 18.18 -8.84
C ASN A 71 14.00 17.77 -8.94
N ASN A 72 14.93 18.63 -8.48
CA ASN A 72 16.37 18.39 -8.57
C ASN A 72 17.07 18.78 -7.27
N SER A 73 18.15 18.05 -6.92
CA SER A 73 19.04 18.38 -5.81
C SER A 73 19.98 19.55 -6.10
N ASP A 74 20.26 19.82 -7.38
CA ASP A 74 20.97 21.01 -7.82
C ASP A 74 19.99 22.18 -7.99
N GLY A 75 20.15 23.21 -7.16
CA GLY A 75 19.27 24.38 -7.12
C GLY A 75 19.24 25.19 -8.40
N ASP A 76 20.30 25.13 -9.22
CA ASP A 76 20.40 25.86 -10.49
C ASP A 76 19.63 25.16 -11.61
N LEU A 77 19.41 23.85 -11.48
CA LEU A 77 18.64 23.03 -12.43
C LEU A 77 17.21 22.75 -11.95
N ALA A 78 16.89 23.16 -10.72
CA ALA A 78 15.67 22.81 -10.04
C ALA A 78 14.46 23.65 -10.48
N ILE A 79 13.38 22.96 -10.82
CA ILE A 79 12.04 23.52 -10.93
C ILE A 79 11.38 23.44 -9.57
N PHE A 80 10.97 24.59 -9.04
CA PHE A 80 10.35 24.70 -7.72
C PHE A 80 8.83 24.78 -7.84
N ILE A 81 8.13 24.06 -6.97
CA ILE A 81 6.68 24.14 -6.80
C ILE A 81 6.36 24.41 -5.32
N ASP A 82 5.27 25.15 -5.07
CA ASP A 82 4.80 25.39 -3.71
C ASP A 82 4.04 24.18 -3.15
N MET A 83 3.90 24.12 -1.82
CA MET A 83 3.20 23.01 -1.17
C MET A 83 1.73 22.89 -1.56
N LYS A 84 1.10 23.99 -2.00
CA LYS A 84 -0.26 23.99 -2.52
C LYS A 84 -0.35 23.19 -3.81
N THR A 85 0.55 23.46 -4.74
CA THR A 85 0.69 22.72 -5.99
C THR A 85 0.97 21.25 -5.71
N VAL A 86 1.86 20.92 -4.77
CA VAL A 86 2.13 19.53 -4.38
C VAL A 86 0.85 18.83 -3.91
N ALA A 87 0.09 19.46 -3.01
CA ALA A 87 -1.14 18.90 -2.45
C ALA A 87 -2.26 18.76 -3.49
N GLU A 88 -2.42 19.73 -4.38
CA GLU A 88 -3.38 19.71 -5.48
C GLU A 88 -3.08 18.57 -6.45
N ARG A 89 -1.82 18.46 -6.90
CA ARG A 89 -1.36 17.38 -7.78
C ARG A 89 -1.54 16.01 -7.13
N PHE A 90 -1.07 15.86 -5.89
CA PHE A 90 -1.23 14.62 -5.12
C PHE A 90 -2.71 14.23 -5.02
N THR A 91 -3.57 15.19 -4.67
CA THR A 91 -5.01 14.94 -4.57
C THR A 91 -5.60 14.52 -5.91
N GLN A 92 -5.32 15.26 -6.99
CA GLN A 92 -5.83 14.97 -8.32
C GLN A 92 -5.51 13.53 -8.74
N ASP A 93 -4.25 13.11 -8.55
CA ASP A 93 -3.79 11.82 -9.05
C ASP A 93 -4.19 10.66 -8.14
N THR A 94 -4.34 10.90 -6.84
CA THR A 94 -4.56 9.82 -5.85
C THR A 94 -5.97 9.73 -5.29
N LEU A 95 -6.84 10.73 -5.51
CA LEU A 95 -8.20 10.77 -4.96
C LEU A 95 -9.01 9.47 -5.18
N PRO A 96 -8.95 8.80 -6.36
CA PRO A 96 -9.67 7.55 -6.58
C PRO A 96 -9.26 6.42 -5.62
N VAL A 97 -7.97 6.37 -5.28
CA VAL A 97 -7.35 5.31 -4.46
C VAL A 97 -7.00 5.76 -3.04
N ALA A 98 -7.32 7.00 -2.65
CA ALA A 98 -6.97 7.57 -1.36
C ALA A 98 -7.46 6.74 -0.15
N HIS A 99 -8.57 6.01 -0.32
CA HIS A 99 -9.12 5.12 0.69
C HIS A 99 -8.28 3.85 0.94
N CYS A 100 -7.32 3.54 0.06
CA CYS A 100 -6.39 2.44 0.20
C CYS A 100 -5.15 2.80 1.04
N PHE A 101 -4.94 4.08 1.35
CA PHE A 101 -3.72 4.53 2.00
C PHE A 101 -3.74 4.33 3.52
N TYR A 102 -2.74 3.63 4.04
CA TYR A 102 -2.49 3.52 5.47
C TYR A 102 -1.82 4.76 6.01
N SER A 103 -0.73 5.21 5.38
CA SER A 103 0.02 6.39 5.79
C SER A 103 0.59 7.15 4.59
N VAL A 104 0.80 8.45 4.79
CA VAL A 104 1.41 9.35 3.81
C VAL A 104 2.71 9.88 4.39
N HIS A 105 3.78 9.86 3.60
CA HIS A 105 5.11 10.29 4.02
C HIS A 105 5.57 11.43 3.10
N THR A 106 5.73 12.64 3.64
CA THR A 106 6.35 13.76 2.92
C THR A 106 7.86 13.61 3.00
N TYR A 107 8.47 13.02 1.96
CA TYR A 107 9.86 12.57 1.95
C TYR A 107 10.77 13.65 1.36
N PHE A 108 11.00 14.72 2.12
CA PHE A 108 11.73 15.91 1.69
C PHE A 108 12.93 16.20 2.60
N CYS A 109 14.08 16.55 2.04
CA CYS A 109 15.21 17.03 2.83
C CYS A 109 14.88 18.35 3.56
N GLY A 110 15.44 18.53 4.76
CA GLY A 110 15.40 19.79 5.47
C GLY A 110 15.31 19.64 6.98
N GLU A 111 15.39 20.77 7.66
CA GLU A 111 15.24 20.81 9.12
C GLU A 111 13.82 20.40 9.54
N GLN A 112 13.72 19.72 10.69
CA GLN A 112 12.47 19.29 11.31
C GLN A 112 11.39 20.39 11.31
N SER A 113 11.76 21.63 11.68
CA SER A 113 10.82 22.75 11.79
C SER A 113 10.21 23.13 10.43
N ILE A 114 11.03 23.15 9.38
CA ILE A 114 10.62 23.46 8.00
C ILE A 114 9.75 22.33 7.45
N ASN A 115 10.19 21.09 7.62
CA ASN A 115 9.44 19.93 7.13
C ASN A 115 8.12 19.72 7.87
N SER A 116 8.06 20.08 9.15
CA SER A 116 6.80 20.15 9.89
C SER A 116 5.83 21.15 9.26
N GLN A 117 6.29 22.36 8.92
CA GLN A 117 5.46 23.37 8.23
C GLN A 117 4.98 22.88 6.86
N ARG A 118 5.86 22.25 6.07
CA ARG A 118 5.48 21.64 4.78
C ARG A 118 4.41 20.57 4.95
N ALA A 119 4.57 19.69 5.94
CA ALA A 119 3.59 18.65 6.23
C ALA A 119 2.24 19.23 6.68
N VAL A 120 2.23 20.26 7.51
CA VAL A 120 1.00 21.00 7.89
C VAL A 120 0.34 21.62 6.67
N SER A 121 1.10 22.32 5.83
CA SER A 121 0.58 22.94 4.60
C SER A 121 -0.03 21.88 3.68
N PHE A 122 0.70 20.79 3.45
CA PHE A 122 0.24 19.67 2.64
C PHE A 122 -1.06 19.07 3.19
N GLN A 123 -1.13 18.79 4.50
CA GLN A 123 -2.33 18.27 5.16
C GLN A 123 -3.54 19.21 5.00
N SER A 124 -3.33 20.52 5.15
CA SER A 124 -4.42 21.51 5.10
C SER A 124 -5.02 21.68 3.71
N GLN A 125 -4.31 21.25 2.66
CA GLN A 125 -4.69 21.43 1.25
C GLN A 125 -5.10 20.10 0.58
N CYS A 126 -4.68 18.95 1.12
CA CYS A 126 -5.07 17.66 0.59
C CYS A 126 -6.51 17.30 0.92
N LEU A 127 -7.23 16.73 -0.04
CA LEU A 127 -8.54 16.17 0.24
C LEU A 127 -8.37 14.80 0.90
N ARG A 128 -9.03 14.60 2.05
CA ARG A 128 -9.19 13.29 2.76
C ARG A 128 -7.97 12.72 3.49
N THR A 129 -6.91 13.50 3.68
CA THR A 129 -5.74 13.10 4.51
C THR A 129 -6.06 12.92 5.99
N GLU A 130 -7.24 13.36 6.45
CA GLU A 130 -7.70 13.19 7.84
C GLU A 130 -7.81 11.72 8.32
N ASN A 131 -7.75 10.75 7.40
CA ASN A 131 -7.84 9.32 7.74
C ASN A 131 -6.51 8.57 7.73
N SER A 132 -5.41 9.19 7.30
CA SER A 132 -4.09 8.56 7.21
C SER A 132 -3.06 9.44 7.92
N PRO A 133 -2.26 8.92 8.88
CA PRO A 133 -1.18 9.68 9.48
C PRO A 133 -0.23 10.21 8.41
N ILE A 134 0.16 11.48 8.57
CA ILE A 134 1.18 12.11 7.74
C ILE A 134 2.49 12.10 8.52
N TYR A 135 3.51 11.49 7.95
CA TYR A 135 4.86 11.49 8.48
C TYR A 135 5.74 12.46 7.71
N TYR A 136 6.59 13.16 8.43
CA TYR A 136 7.66 14.00 7.90
C TYR A 136 8.98 13.66 8.59
N TYR A 137 10.07 14.21 8.08
CA TYR A 137 11.41 13.80 8.45
C TYR A 137 12.30 14.99 8.77
N ASP A 138 13.34 14.74 9.55
CA ASP A 138 14.41 15.68 9.86
C ASP A 138 15.71 15.26 9.16
N GLY A 139 16.44 16.24 8.62
CA GLY A 139 17.75 16.06 8.00
C GLY A 139 17.76 15.91 6.47
N SER A 140 18.93 15.55 5.95
CA SER A 140 19.11 15.17 4.55
C SER A 140 18.73 13.70 4.41
N ILE A 141 17.72 13.41 3.59
CA ILE A 141 17.17 12.07 3.46
C ILE A 141 17.75 11.39 2.23
N TYR A 142 18.14 10.13 2.38
CA TYR A 142 18.76 9.35 1.32
C TYR A 142 17.84 8.23 0.85
N THR A 143 17.94 7.89 -0.43
CA THR A 143 17.36 6.64 -0.95
C THR A 143 17.89 5.45 -0.17
N PRO A 144 17.10 4.39 0.02
CA PRO A 144 17.57 3.21 0.72
C PRO A 144 18.86 2.65 0.11
N ASP A 145 19.76 2.17 0.96
CA ASP A 145 21.01 1.52 0.54
C ASP A 145 20.76 0.17 -0.15
N ALA A 146 21.82 -0.52 -0.57
CA ALA A 146 21.70 -1.83 -1.23
C ALA A 146 21.04 -2.92 -0.36
N LYS A 147 20.93 -2.70 0.95
CA LYS A 147 20.23 -3.58 1.91
C LYS A 147 18.78 -3.14 2.16
N GLY A 148 18.32 -2.07 1.50
CA GLY A 148 17.00 -1.49 1.68
C GLY A 148 16.86 -0.64 2.94
N VAL A 149 17.96 -0.29 3.61
CA VAL A 149 17.96 0.52 4.83
C VAL A 149 17.93 2.01 4.46
N ARG A 150 17.00 2.75 5.06
CA ARG A 150 16.83 4.20 4.84
C ARG A 150 17.57 4.97 5.92
N PHE A 151 18.23 6.04 5.50
CA PHE A 151 19.02 6.89 6.40
C PHE A 151 18.62 8.35 6.28
N ALA A 152 18.72 9.05 7.40
CA ALA A 152 18.75 10.50 7.47
C ALA A 152 20.14 10.93 7.96
N GLU A 153 20.69 11.97 7.35
CA GLU A 153 21.87 12.65 7.84
C GLU A 153 21.46 13.91 8.60
N VAL A 154 21.83 13.95 9.88
CA VAL A 154 21.57 15.08 10.78
C VAL A 154 22.88 15.44 11.46
N ASN A 155 23.28 16.71 11.40
CA ASN A 155 24.54 17.20 11.95
C ASN A 155 25.77 16.36 11.50
N ASN A 156 25.83 16.02 10.21
CA ASN A 156 26.89 15.21 9.58
C ASN A 156 27.03 13.78 10.14
N GLN A 157 25.95 13.24 10.72
CA GLN A 157 25.89 11.86 11.21
C GLN A 157 24.70 11.15 10.58
N PHE A 158 24.90 9.89 10.19
CA PHE A 158 23.86 9.04 9.59
C PHE A 158 23.12 8.27 10.67
N PHE A 159 21.79 8.37 10.64
CA PHE A 159 20.89 7.66 11.53
C PHE A 159 19.87 6.86 10.72
N PRO A 160 19.39 5.72 11.23
CA PRO A 160 18.20 5.08 10.71
C PRO A 160 17.05 6.10 10.64
N ILE A 161 16.34 6.12 9.51
CA ILE A 161 15.35 7.17 9.26
C ILE A 161 14.22 7.18 10.29
N GLU A 162 13.91 6.03 10.89
CA GLU A 162 12.85 5.86 11.89
C GLU A 162 13.09 6.71 13.14
N LEU A 163 14.34 7.06 13.46
CA LEU A 163 14.69 7.93 14.59
C LEU A 163 14.42 9.42 14.31
N HIS A 164 14.40 9.79 13.03
CA HIS A 164 14.16 11.16 12.55
C HIS A 164 12.84 11.25 11.78
N GLN A 165 11.93 10.29 12.00
CA GLN A 165 10.58 10.29 11.49
C GLN A 165 9.65 10.88 12.55
N HIS A 166 8.82 11.83 12.14
CA HIS A 166 7.86 12.49 13.00
C HIS A 166 6.46 12.33 12.43
N GLU A 167 5.52 11.95 13.27
CA GLU A 167 4.10 11.99 12.92
C GLU A 167 3.60 13.42 13.10
N LEU A 168 2.90 13.94 12.09
CA LEU A 168 2.17 15.17 12.24
C LEU A 168 1.02 14.91 13.21
N SER A 169 1.18 15.37 14.45
CA SER A 169 0.21 15.16 15.51
C SER A 169 -1.15 15.69 15.06
N SER A 170 -2.04 14.79 14.65
CA SER A 170 -3.46 15.07 14.61
C SER A 170 -3.92 15.16 16.05
N LYS A 171 -3.64 16.27 16.75
CA LYS A 171 -4.51 16.58 17.88
C LYS A 171 -5.90 16.65 17.28
N PRO A 172 -6.84 15.77 17.67
CA PRO A 172 -8.22 16.01 17.33
C PRO A 172 -8.54 17.32 18.02
N ALA A 173 -8.79 18.37 17.26
CA ALA A 173 -9.54 19.50 17.78
C ALA A 173 -10.94 18.95 18.05
N ASP A 174 -11.10 18.32 19.21
CA ASP A 174 -12.26 17.61 19.70
C ASP A 174 -12.83 16.58 18.69
N LEU A 175 -12.79 15.30 19.03
CA LEU A 175 -13.66 14.32 18.38
C LEU A 175 -15.11 14.64 18.79
N ASP A 176 -15.64 15.71 18.20
CA ASP A 176 -17.06 15.95 18.13
C ASP A 176 -17.63 14.85 17.22
N PRO A 177 -18.49 13.96 17.74
CA PRO A 177 -19.13 12.91 16.95
C PRO A 177 -19.89 13.44 15.72
N GLU A 178 -20.17 14.75 15.68
CA GLU A 178 -20.81 15.43 14.55
C GLU A 178 -19.87 15.72 13.36
N LYS A 179 -18.54 15.59 13.52
CA LYS A 179 -17.55 15.84 12.45
C LYS A 179 -17.02 14.59 11.75
N ILE A 180 -17.55 13.40 12.04
CA ILE A 180 -17.23 12.20 11.25
C ILE A 180 -17.79 12.42 9.83
N PRO A 181 -16.96 12.38 8.77
CA PRO A 181 -17.45 12.52 7.41
C PRO A 181 -18.58 11.53 7.16
N LEU A 182 -19.73 11.99 6.63
CA LEU A 182 -20.96 11.18 6.50
C LEU A 182 -20.72 9.81 5.84
N LYS A 183 -19.76 9.74 4.91
CA LYS A 183 -19.36 8.51 4.21
C LYS A 183 -18.65 7.50 5.11
N LEU A 184 -17.84 7.96 6.06
CA LEU A 184 -17.18 7.10 7.05
C LEU A 184 -18.21 6.49 8.00
N ARG A 185 -19.23 7.27 8.40
CA ARG A 185 -20.30 6.78 9.26
C ARG A 185 -21.03 5.58 8.66
N GLY A 186 -21.34 5.63 7.37
CA GLY A 186 -21.97 4.50 6.66
C GLY A 186 -21.06 3.26 6.58
N ILE A 187 -19.77 3.44 6.34
CA ILE A 187 -18.78 2.34 6.29
C ILE A 187 -18.57 1.74 7.68
N MET A 188 -18.45 2.57 8.72
CA MET A 188 -18.29 2.14 10.11
C MET A 188 -19.51 1.36 10.58
N GLU A 189 -20.73 1.86 10.32
CA GLU A 189 -21.97 1.12 10.63
C GLU A 189 -22.06 -0.19 9.86
N MET A 190 -21.63 -0.24 8.61
CA MET A 190 -21.61 -1.47 7.82
C MET A 190 -20.63 -2.49 8.40
N ILE A 191 -19.43 -2.06 8.79
CA ILE A 191 -18.41 -2.92 9.43
C ILE A 191 -18.93 -3.42 10.78
N GLU A 192 -19.46 -2.53 11.61
CA GLU A 192 -20.00 -2.87 12.92
C GLU A 192 -21.15 -3.88 12.83
N LYS A 193 -22.03 -3.74 11.82
CA LYS A 193 -23.10 -4.72 11.55
C LYS A 193 -22.59 -6.02 10.92
N ALA A 194 -21.46 -5.99 10.19
CA ALA A 194 -20.88 -7.16 9.54
C ALA A 194 -20.03 -8.04 10.47
N LEU A 195 -19.35 -7.44 11.45
CA LEU A 195 -18.51 -8.15 12.43
C LEU A 195 -19.24 -9.27 13.20
N PRO A 196 -20.41 -9.04 13.83
CA PRO A 196 -21.13 -10.10 14.53
C PRO A 196 -21.61 -11.20 13.57
N LYS A 197 -22.08 -10.84 12.37
CA LYS A 197 -22.51 -11.80 11.34
C LYS A 197 -21.36 -12.66 10.81
N ARG A 198 -20.16 -12.09 10.65
CA ARG A 198 -18.95 -12.85 10.29
C ARG A 198 -18.54 -13.80 11.40
N ARG A 199 -18.63 -13.36 12.66
CA ARG A 199 -18.32 -14.16 13.83
C ARG A 199 -19.29 -15.33 14.00
N GLU A 200 -20.58 -15.10 13.82
CA GLU A 200 -21.62 -16.13 13.85
C GLU A 200 -21.38 -17.18 12.75
N LYS A 201 -21.18 -16.74 11.49
CA LYS A 201 -20.86 -17.64 10.37
C LYS A 201 -19.59 -18.47 10.61
N PHE A 202 -18.59 -17.94 11.30
CA PHE A 202 -17.39 -18.69 11.66
C PHE A 202 -17.74 -19.82 12.64
N PHE A 203 -18.50 -19.52 13.70
CA PHE A 203 -18.92 -20.53 14.67
C PHE A 203 -19.86 -21.58 14.07
N ASP A 204 -20.75 -21.19 13.16
CA ASP A 204 -21.63 -22.12 12.44
C ASP A 204 -20.83 -23.10 11.58
N ARG A 205 -19.83 -22.62 10.82
CA ARG A 205 -18.93 -23.49 10.05
C ARG A 205 -18.17 -24.44 10.96
N CYS A 206 -17.61 -23.95 12.06
CA CYS A 206 -16.93 -24.82 13.03
C CYS A 206 -17.86 -25.89 13.61
N LYS A 207 -19.14 -25.57 13.81
CA LYS A 207 -20.15 -26.52 14.30
C LYS A 207 -20.52 -27.55 13.23
N GLU A 208 -20.72 -27.12 11.99
CA GLU A 208 -20.97 -28.01 10.84
C GLU A 208 -19.79 -28.96 10.59
N ASP A 209 -18.56 -28.44 10.60
CA ASP A 209 -17.34 -29.24 10.42
C ASP A 209 -17.19 -30.27 11.55
N ARG A 210 -17.48 -29.87 12.79
CA ARG A 210 -17.51 -30.79 13.93
C ARG A 210 -18.59 -31.87 13.76
N HIS A 211 -19.79 -31.51 13.30
CA HIS A 211 -20.84 -32.49 13.02
C HIS A 211 -20.46 -33.45 11.89
N ARG A 212 -19.84 -32.96 10.81
CA ARG A 212 -19.32 -33.79 9.71
C ARG A 212 -18.25 -34.76 10.19
N LEU A 213 -17.33 -34.31 11.04
CA LEU A 213 -16.29 -35.15 11.64
C LEU A 213 -16.91 -36.26 12.50
N PHE A 214 -17.89 -35.92 13.35
CA PHE A 214 -18.57 -36.93 14.16
C PHE A 214 -19.44 -37.88 13.34
N ALA A 215 -20.10 -37.41 12.28
CA ALA A 215 -20.85 -38.26 11.37
C ALA A 215 -19.93 -39.26 10.65
N LYS A 216 -18.77 -38.80 10.15
CA LYS A 216 -17.75 -39.65 9.52
C LYS A 216 -17.20 -40.70 10.49
N ASN A 217 -17.01 -40.35 11.76
CA ASN A 217 -16.51 -41.26 12.79
C ASN A 217 -17.58 -42.18 13.40
N ARG A 218 -18.86 -41.99 13.05
CA ARG A 218 -19.99 -42.82 13.49
C ARG A 218 -20.49 -43.79 12.41
N LEU A 219 -19.93 -43.73 11.19
CA LEU A 219 -20.19 -44.74 10.18
C LEU A 219 -19.68 -46.10 10.66
N PRO A 220 -20.49 -47.17 10.54
CA PRO A 220 -20.02 -48.52 10.85
C PRO A 220 -18.77 -48.83 10.01
N LYS A 221 -17.77 -49.48 10.61
CA LYS A 221 -16.51 -49.87 9.93
C LYS A 221 -16.73 -50.67 8.63
N ASP A 222 -17.91 -51.25 8.45
CA ASP A 222 -18.29 -52.05 7.29
C ASP A 222 -18.66 -51.20 6.06
N GLU A 223 -19.04 -49.92 6.22
CA GLU A 223 -19.34 -49.00 5.11
C GLU A 223 -18.11 -48.21 4.63
N GLU A 224 -17.08 -48.08 5.46
CA GLU A 224 -15.82 -47.41 5.08
C GLU A 224 -15.05 -48.21 4.01
N ILE A 225 -15.24 -49.54 3.95
CA ILE A 225 -14.68 -50.43 2.93
C ILE A 225 -15.49 -50.34 1.62
N ALA A 226 -16.81 -50.14 1.69
CA ALA A 226 -17.66 -49.99 0.51
C ALA A 226 -17.45 -48.64 -0.20
N ALA A 227 -17.31 -47.55 0.55
CA ALA A 227 -17.08 -46.21 0.00
C ALA A 227 -15.69 -46.06 -0.66
N LYS A 228 -14.66 -46.76 -0.17
CA LYS A 228 -13.32 -46.80 -0.78
C LYS A 228 -13.27 -47.62 -2.08
N LYS A 229 -14.12 -48.64 -2.23
CA LYS A 229 -14.20 -49.44 -3.49
C LYS A 229 -14.92 -48.70 -4.63
N GLN A 230 -15.91 -47.86 -4.33
CA GLN A 230 -16.63 -47.09 -5.35
C GLN A 230 -15.79 -45.96 -5.98
N THR A 231 -14.86 -45.37 -5.21
CA THR A 231 -13.98 -44.29 -5.71
C THR A 231 -12.74 -44.78 -6.45
N GLN A 232 -12.38 -46.07 -6.34
CA GLN A 232 -11.31 -46.68 -7.14
C GLN A 232 -11.81 -47.26 -8.48
N ASN A 233 -13.06 -47.71 -8.56
CA ASN A 233 -13.61 -48.30 -9.79
C ASN A 233 -14.09 -47.27 -10.83
N SER A 234 -14.32 -45.99 -10.48
CA SER A 234 -14.69 -44.98 -11.50
C SER A 234 -13.50 -44.45 -12.31
N CYS A 235 -12.27 -44.91 -12.06
CA CYS A 235 -11.08 -44.53 -12.82
C CYS A 235 -10.55 -45.65 -13.74
N TYR A 236 -11.21 -46.81 -13.82
CA TYR A 236 -10.70 -47.98 -14.59
C TYR A 236 -11.72 -48.71 -15.47
N GLU A 237 -12.93 -48.15 -15.69
CA GLU A 237 -13.87 -48.68 -16.68
C GLU A 237 -14.20 -47.60 -17.72
N GLY A 238 -13.34 -47.53 -18.74
CA GLY A 238 -13.52 -46.68 -19.91
C GLY A 238 -12.47 -47.00 -20.99
N GLU A 239 -12.83 -47.93 -21.87
CA GLU A 239 -12.31 -48.09 -23.25
C GLU A 239 -11.12 -49.04 -23.50
N THR A 240 -11.45 -50.34 -23.59
CA THR A 240 -11.10 -51.18 -24.74
C THR A 240 -12.41 -51.84 -25.18
N ILE A 241 -12.80 -51.96 -26.46
CA ILE A 241 -12.19 -52.70 -27.57
C ILE A 241 -12.85 -52.22 -28.88
N GLY A 242 -12.10 -52.19 -29.99
CA GLY A 242 -12.65 -52.08 -31.34
C GLY A 242 -11.63 -52.36 -32.43
N SER A 243 -11.29 -53.63 -32.62
CA SER A 243 -10.50 -54.17 -33.74
C SER A 243 -11.16 -53.95 -35.10
N PHE A 244 -10.41 -53.51 -36.11
CA PHE A 244 -10.67 -53.84 -37.51
C PHE A 244 -9.34 -54.06 -38.24
N GLU A 245 -9.24 -55.22 -38.87
CA GLU A 245 -8.14 -55.68 -39.72
C GLU A 245 -8.13 -54.97 -41.09
N ASN A 246 -6.91 -54.82 -41.62
CA ASN A 246 -6.46 -54.94 -43.02
C ASN A 246 -7.31 -54.37 -44.19
N ALA A 247 -6.68 -53.50 -44.99
CA ALA A 247 -6.48 -53.77 -46.43
C ALA A 247 -5.39 -52.87 -47.05
N LEU A 248 -4.52 -53.53 -47.83
CA LEU A 248 -3.62 -53.00 -48.85
C LEU A 248 -4.29 -51.98 -49.81
N ILE A 249 -3.61 -50.87 -50.12
CA ILE A 249 -2.86 -50.55 -51.37
C ILE A 249 -2.17 -49.20 -51.15
#